data_AF-A0A101Y2F2-F1
#
_entry.id   AF-A0A101Y2F2-F1
#
_cell.length_a   1.000
_cell.length_b   1.000
_cell.length_c   1.000
_cell.angle_alpha   90.00
_cell.angle_beta   90.00
_cell.angle_gamma   90.00
#
_symmetry.space_group_name_H-M   'P 1'
#
loop_
_entity.id
_entity.type
_entity.pdbx_description
1 polymer ?
#
loop_
_entity_poly.entity_id
_entity_poly.type
_entity_poly.pdbx_seq_one_letter_code
_entity_poly.pdbx_strand_id
1 'polypeptide(L)'
;MNHSASKESENDGAVPTWQLASLPVMQRHTEAYIDEQLLPQQRIEAGGPPQRVSLSSFPAPIRYIGYAVVYGIPLIVLVLILISLFK
;
A
#
# COMPACT_ATOMS: atom_id res chain seq x y z
N MET A 1 2.58 -75.43 15.36
CA MET A 1 2.61 -74.34 14.36
C MET A 1 2.08 -73.10 15.05
N ASN A 2 2.96 -72.23 15.53
CA ASN A 2 2.61 -70.97 16.19
C ASN A 2 3.39 -69.86 15.46
N HIS A 3 2.69 -68.96 14.77
CA HIS A 3 3.28 -67.77 14.18
C HIS A 3 2.92 -66.54 15.02
N SER A 4 3.97 -65.94 15.55
CA SER A 4 4.03 -64.57 16.06
C SER A 4 4.04 -63.57 14.91
N ALA A 5 3.30 -62.45 15.06
CA ALA A 5 3.42 -61.15 14.36
C ALA A 5 2.05 -60.45 14.50
N SER A 6 1.87 -59.19 14.90
CA SER A 6 2.76 -58.06 15.11
C SER A 6 2.05 -57.11 16.10
N LYS A 7 2.83 -56.51 16.99
CA LYS A 7 2.47 -55.21 17.57
C LYS A 7 2.96 -54.15 16.59
N GLU A 8 2.06 -53.33 16.07
CA GLU A 8 2.46 -52.00 15.61
C GLU A 8 1.39 -50.99 15.97
N SER A 9 1.86 -49.94 16.62
CA SER A 9 1.15 -48.90 17.33
C SER A 9 0.60 -47.88 16.33
N GLU A 10 -0.70 -47.90 16.04
CA GLU A 10 -1.33 -46.92 15.16
C GLU A 10 -2.07 -45.83 15.96
N ASN A 11 -1.23 -44.98 16.55
CA ASN A 11 -1.35 -43.52 16.59
C ASN A 11 -2.77 -42.92 16.59
N ASP A 12 -3.17 -42.47 17.77
CA ASP A 12 -4.31 -41.59 18.02
C ASP A 12 -4.34 -40.38 17.06
N GLY A 13 -5.45 -40.24 16.33
CA GLY A 13 -6.03 -38.93 16.00
C GLY A 13 -5.26 -37.98 15.07
N ALA A 14 -4.21 -38.42 14.39
CA ALA A 14 -3.53 -37.59 13.40
C ALA A 14 -4.34 -37.57 12.09
N VAL A 15 -5.12 -36.50 11.88
CA VAL A 15 -5.78 -36.21 10.61
C VAL A 15 -4.71 -36.19 9.50
N PRO A 16 -4.82 -37.00 8.44
CA PRO A 16 -3.81 -37.07 7.40
C PRO A 16 -3.56 -35.69 6.78
N THR A 17 -2.30 -35.36 6.54
CA THR A 17 -1.87 -34.05 6.03
C THR A 17 -2.46 -33.68 4.68
N TRP A 18 -2.80 -34.67 3.84
CA TRP A 18 -3.52 -34.44 2.59
C TRP A 18 -4.97 -33.98 2.81
N GLN A 19 -5.55 -34.24 3.98
CA GLN A 19 -6.89 -33.79 4.36
C GLN A 19 -6.87 -32.32 4.82
N LEU A 20 -5.76 -31.86 5.43
CA LEU A 20 -5.51 -30.43 5.72
C LEU A 20 -5.44 -29.58 4.44
N ALA A 21 -4.89 -30.15 3.36
CA ALA A 21 -4.80 -29.47 2.06
C ALA A 21 -6.15 -29.29 1.35
N SER A 22 -7.16 -30.08 1.74
CA SER A 22 -8.53 -30.02 1.20
C SER A 22 -9.49 -29.16 2.02
N LEU A 23 -9.03 -28.59 3.15
CA LEU A 23 -9.83 -27.63 3.88
C LEU A 23 -10.04 -26.40 2.98
N PRO A 24 -11.28 -25.90 2.83
CA PRO A 24 -11.47 -24.60 2.21
C PRO A 24 -10.68 -23.62 3.05
N VAL A 25 -9.59 -23.09 2.49
CA VAL A 25 -8.91 -21.93 3.05
C VAL A 25 -9.99 -20.85 3.05
N MET A 26 -10.61 -20.64 4.22
CA MET A 26 -11.42 -19.48 4.46
C MET A 26 -10.49 -18.31 4.20
N GLN A 27 -10.56 -17.77 2.97
CA GLN A 27 -10.04 -16.46 2.64
C GLN A 27 -10.79 -15.51 3.56
N ARG A 28 -10.30 -15.34 4.79
CA ARG A 28 -10.58 -14.13 5.53
C ARG A 28 -9.98 -13.04 4.67
N HIS A 29 -10.81 -12.43 3.84
CA HIS A 29 -10.71 -11.02 3.57
C HIS A 29 -10.60 -10.36 4.94
N THR A 30 -9.36 -10.21 5.40
CA THR A 30 -9.07 -9.41 6.57
C THR A 30 -9.17 -8.01 6.03
N GLU A 31 -10.40 -7.53 5.89
CA GLU A 31 -10.64 -6.10 5.88
C GLU A 31 -9.95 -5.62 7.15
N ALA A 32 -8.84 -4.92 6.98
CA ALA A 32 -8.10 -4.37 8.10
C ALA A 32 -9.11 -3.60 8.94
N TYR A 33 -9.17 -3.87 10.24
CA TYR A 33 -10.06 -3.14 11.13
C TYR A 33 -9.71 -1.66 11.05
N ILE A 34 -10.55 -0.88 10.37
CA ILE A 34 -10.43 0.57 10.26
C ILE A 34 -11.21 1.13 11.44
N ASP A 35 -10.47 1.69 12.39
CA ASP A 35 -11.07 2.45 13.48
C ASP A 35 -11.44 3.84 12.93
N GLU A 36 -12.73 4.10 12.80
CA GLU A 36 -13.24 5.38 12.27
C GLU A 36 -12.81 6.59 13.11
N GLN A 37 -12.55 6.39 14.40
CA GLN A 37 -12.10 7.46 15.30
C GLN A 37 -10.61 7.76 15.13
N LEU A 38 -9.83 6.77 14.70
CA LEU A 38 -8.38 6.90 14.47
C LEU A 38 -8.03 7.08 12.99
N LEU A 39 -9.01 7.12 12.09
CA LEU A 39 -8.83 7.32 10.65
C LEU A 39 -7.85 8.45 10.27
N PRO A 40 -7.89 9.64 10.89
CA PRO A 40 -6.94 10.71 10.58
C PRO A 40 -5.49 10.31 10.91
N GLN A 41 -5.27 9.61 12.02
CA GLN A 41 -3.95 9.15 12.47
C GLN A 41 -3.47 7.95 11.65
N GLN A 42 -4.35 6.98 11.38
CA GLN A 42 -4.06 5.82 10.54
C GLN A 42 -3.70 6.23 9.10
N ARG A 43 -4.30 7.29 8.55
CA ARG A 43 -3.93 7.82 7.23
C ARG A 43 -2.50 8.39 7.18
N ILE A 44 -2.02 8.92 8.30
CA ILE A 44 -0.66 9.47 8.42
C ILE A 44 0.34 8.32 8.60
N GLU A 45 0.04 7.37 9.49
CA GLU A 45 0.91 6.24 9.82
C GLU A 45 1.00 5.18 8.72
N ALA A 46 -0.09 4.91 8.01
CA ALA A 46 -0.11 3.98 6.88
C ALA A 46 0.51 4.58 5.60
N GLY A 47 1.04 5.81 5.66
CA GLY A 47 1.70 6.45 4.53
C GLY A 47 0.79 6.52 3.31
N GLY A 48 -0.47 6.93 3.51
CA GLY A 48 -1.49 6.95 2.47
C GLY A 48 -1.03 7.64 1.17
N PRO A 49 -1.71 7.41 0.04
CA PRO A 49 -1.28 7.91 -1.25
C PRO A 49 -1.07 9.44 -1.19
N PRO A 50 -0.04 9.98 -1.88
CA PRO A 50 0.27 11.40 -1.86
C PRO A 50 -0.99 12.22 -2.17
N GLN A 51 -1.41 13.05 -1.22
CA GLN A 51 -2.58 13.91 -1.41
C GLN A 51 -2.22 15.04 -2.36
N ARG A 52 -3.08 15.28 -3.35
CA ARG A 52 -2.95 16.45 -4.22
C ARG A 52 -3.20 17.70 -3.38
N VAL A 53 -2.15 18.46 -3.14
CA VAL A 53 -2.20 19.74 -2.43
C VAL A 53 -2.64 20.84 -3.39
N SER A 54 -3.63 21.63 -2.98
CA SER A 54 -4.03 22.83 -3.72
C SER A 54 -3.14 24.01 -3.36
N LEU A 55 -2.58 24.69 -4.36
CA LEU A 55 -1.81 25.92 -4.11
C LEU A 55 -2.68 27.04 -3.54
N SER A 56 -3.98 27.02 -3.81
CA SER A 56 -4.93 28.02 -3.34
C SER A 56 -5.20 27.95 -1.84
N SER A 57 -4.97 26.79 -1.20
CA SER A 57 -5.19 26.60 0.24
C SER A 57 -4.01 27.04 1.11
N PHE A 58 -2.88 27.43 0.52
CA PHE A 58 -1.74 27.94 1.27
C PHE A 58 -1.91 29.42 1.66
N PRO A 59 -1.30 29.84 2.78
CA PRO A 59 -1.25 31.25 3.15
C PRO A 59 -0.50 32.07 2.09
N ALA A 60 -0.86 33.36 2.00
CA ALA A 60 -0.46 34.22 0.89
C ALA A 60 1.04 34.18 0.52
N PRO A 61 2.01 34.23 1.47
CA PRO A 61 3.43 34.22 1.12
C PRO A 61 3.87 32.95 0.39
N ILE A 62 3.46 31.78 0.92
CA ILE A 62 3.78 30.46 0.35
C ILE A 62 3.11 30.30 -1.01
N ARG A 63 1.88 30.80 -1.14
CA ARG A 63 1.13 30.78 -2.39
C ARG A 63 1.87 31.51 -3.51
N TYR A 64 2.40 32.71 -3.26
CA TYR A 64 3.15 33.46 -4.28
C TYR A 64 4.41 32.73 -4.72
N ILE A 65 5.16 32.14 -3.79
CA ILE A 65 6.37 31.36 -4.11
C ILE A 65 5.99 30.14 -4.95
N GLY A 66 4.95 29.42 -4.56
CA GLY A 66 4.46 28.25 -5.31
C GLY A 66 4.06 28.61 -6.74
N TYR A 67 3.30 29.69 -6.93
CA TYR A 67 2.96 30.17 -8.28
C TYR A 67 4.19 30.64 -9.07
N ALA A 68 5.15 31.32 -8.44
CA ALA A 68 6.37 31.76 -9.11
C ALA A 68 7.23 30.58 -9.59
N VAL A 69 7.32 29.50 -8.84
CA VAL A 69 8.06 28.30 -9.25
C VAL A 69 7.32 27.55 -10.35
N VAL A 70 6.02 27.27 -10.14
CA VAL A 70 5.22 26.45 -11.06
C VAL A 70 5.02 27.13 -12.41
N TYR A 71 4.89 28.46 -12.46
CA TYR A 71 4.66 29.19 -13.70
C TYR A 71 5.88 29.98 -14.19
N GLY A 72 6.71 30.51 -13.27
CA GLY A 72 7.85 31.35 -13.63
C GLY A 72 9.01 30.57 -14.26
N ILE A 73 9.40 29.42 -13.68
CA ILE A 73 10.47 28.58 -14.27
C ILE A 73 10.13 28.13 -15.69
N PRO A 74 8.96 27.50 -15.96
CA PRO A 74 8.64 27.09 -17.32
C PRO A 74 8.50 28.27 -18.27
N LEU A 75 8.03 29.44 -17.80
CA LEU A 75 7.99 30.65 -18.61
C LEU A 75 9.40 31.10 -19.04
N ILE A 76 10.37 31.11 -18.13
CA ILE A 76 11.77 31.47 -18.45
C ILE A 76 12.36 30.47 -19.43
N VAL A 77 12.14 29.16 -19.21
CA VAL A 77 12.60 28.11 -20.13
C VAL A 77 11.99 28.29 -21.51
N LEU A 78 10.69 28.59 -21.60
CA LEU A 78 10.01 28.84 -22.86
C LEU A 78 10.62 30.05 -23.60
N VAL A 79 10.86 31.15 -22.89
CA VAL A 79 11.51 32.35 -23.46
C VAL A 79 12.91 32.03 -23.98
N LEU A 80 13.71 31.27 -23.22
CA LEU A 80 15.04 30.86 -23.65
C LEU A 80 15.00 30.00 -24.92
N ILE A 81 14.05 29.07 -25.01
CA ILE A 81 13.85 28.25 -26.22
C ILE A 81 13.49 29.16 -27.41
N LEU A 82 12.57 30.11 -27.25
CA LEU A 82 12.21 31.05 -28.32
C LEU A 82 13.44 31.84 -28.79
N ILE A 83 14.21 32.43 -27.87
CA ILE A 83 15.42 33.19 -28.21
C ILE A 83 16.41 32.30 -28.97
N SER A 84 16.56 31.04 -28.57
CA SER A 84 17.46 30.09 -29.23
C SER A 84 17.03 29.74 -30.66
N LEU A 85 15.74 29.82 -30.99
CA LEU A 85 15.24 29.48 -32.33
C LEU A 85 15.30 30.66 -33.30
N PHE A 86 15.24 31.90 -32.78
CA PHE A 86 15.29 33.12 -33.59
C PHE A 86 16.68 33.76 -33.68
N LYS A 87 17.69 33.12 -33.10
CA LYS A 87 19.10 33.53 -33.16
C LYS A 87 19.85 32.69 -34.19
#